data_AF-A0A7W1JJ44-F1
#
_entry.id   AF-A0A7W1JJ44-F1
#
_cell.length_a   1.000
_cell.length_b   1.000
_cell.length_c   1.000
_cell.angle_alpha   90.00
_cell.angle_beta   90.00
_cell.angle_gamma   90.00
#
_symmetry.space_group_name_H-M   'P 1'
#
loop_
_entity.id
_entity.type
_entity.pdbx_description
1 polymer ?
#
loop_
_entity_poly.entity_id
_entity_poly.type
_entity_poly.pdbx_seq_one_letter_code
_entity_poly.pdbx_strand_id
1 'polypeptide(L)' 'NVELLRAVCSRTDAPVLASGGVSTLDDVRALAAMTGDGVEGAVIGTALYAGAFSLEQALAML' A
#
# COMPACT_ATOMS: atom_id res chain seq x y z
N ASN A 1 2.01 3.81 -8.65
CA ASN A 1 2.99 3.68 -7.56
C ASN A 1 3.60 2.28 -7.46
N VAL A 2 2.81 1.22 -7.66
CA VAL A 2 3.22 -0.20 -7.61
C VAL A 2 4.55 -0.51 -8.32
N GLU A 3 4.72 -0.09 -9.57
CA GLU A 3 5.93 -0.39 -10.35
C GLU A 3 7.20 0.25 -9.75
N LEU A 4 7.10 1.49 -9.27
CA LEU A 4 8.18 2.16 -8.57
C LEU A 4 8.55 1.43 -7.28
N LEU A 5 7.55 1.03 -6.49
CA LEU A 5 7.78 0.26 -5.26
C LEU A 5 8.49 -1.07 -5.55
N ARG A 6 8.09 -1.79 -6.61
CA ARG A 6 8.81 -3.02 -7.03
C ARG A 6 10.28 -2.75 -7.35
N ALA A 7 10.56 -1.66 -8.08
CA ALA A 7 11.93 -1.29 -8.42
C ALA A 7 12.77 -0.87 -7.20
N VAL A 8 12.14 -0.37 -6.13
CA VAL A 8 12.80 -0.09 -4.85
C VAL A 8 13.05 -1.38 -4.09
N CYS A 9 12.04 -2.22 -3.92
CA CYS A 9 12.19 -3.48 -3.19
C CYS A 9 13.19 -4.42 -3.88
N SER A 10 13.29 -4.40 -5.21
CA SER A 10 14.31 -5.20 -5.92
C SER A 10 15.76 -4.73 -5.71
N ARG A 11 15.98 -3.63 -4.99
CA ARG A 11 17.31 -3.05 -4.72
C ARG A 11 17.74 -3.14 -3.25
N THR A 12 16.88 -3.64 -2.37
CA THR A 12 17.17 -3.73 -0.94
C THR A 12 16.38 -4.84 -0.28
N ASP A 13 16.99 -5.53 0.68
CA ASP A 13 16.29 -6.48 1.56
C ASP A 13 15.62 -5.77 2.75
N ALA A 14 15.85 -4.45 2.90
CA ALA A 14 15.23 -3.67 3.95
C ALA A 14 13.70 -3.58 3.72
N PRO A 15 12.88 -3.72 4.77
CA PRO A 15 11.43 -3.58 4.65
C PRO A 15 11.03 -2.20 4.11
N VAL A 16 10.07 -2.18 3.18
CA VAL A 16 9.59 -0.94 2.52
C VAL A 16 8.17 -0.59 2.97
N LEU A 17 7.98 0.67 3.38
CA LEU A 17 6.66 1.25 3.69
C LEU A 17 6.16 2.10 2.52
N ALA A 18 4.98 1.77 1.99
CA ALA A 18 4.32 2.54 0.94
C ALA A 18 3.55 3.73 1.55
N SER A 19 4.03 4.97 1.37
CA SER A 19 3.50 6.16 2.06
C SER A 19 2.69 7.13 1.17
N GLY A 20 2.25 6.72 -0.02
CA GLY A 20 1.56 7.65 -0.91
C GLY A 20 0.82 7.02 -2.08
N GLY A 21 -0.15 7.77 -2.60
CA GLY A 21 -0.92 7.39 -3.79
C GLY A 21 -1.98 6.30 -3.55
N VAL A 22 -2.38 6.06 -2.30
CA VAL A 22 -3.51 5.16 -1.98
C VAL A 22 -4.80 5.98 -1.97
N SER A 23 -5.69 5.69 -2.91
CA SER A 23 -6.95 6.43 -3.11
C SER A 23 -8.18 5.53 -3.21
N THR A 24 -7.97 4.24 -3.48
CA THR A 24 -9.03 3.24 -3.66
C THR A 24 -8.72 1.96 -2.87
N LEU A 25 -9.73 1.11 -2.68
CA LEU A 25 -9.54 -0.23 -2.10
C LEU A 25 -8.70 -1.15 -3.00
N ASP A 26 -8.69 -0.92 -4.31
CA ASP A 26 -7.84 -1.66 -5.24
C ASP A 26 -6.36 -1.31 -5.06
N ASP A 27 -6.04 -0.05 -4.71
CA ASP A 27 -4.68 0.35 -4.33
C ASP A 27 -4.22 -0.44 -3.09
N VAL A 28 -5.11 -0.62 -2.09
CA VAL A 28 -4.82 -1.40 -0.88
C VAL A 28 -4.54 -2.85 -1.24
N ARG A 29 -5.40 -3.48 -2.05
CA ARG A 29 -5.21 -4.87 -2.49
C ARG A 29 -3.91 -5.04 -3.28
N ALA A 30 -3.59 -4.08 -4.16
CA ALA A 30 -2.36 -4.11 -4.93
C ALA A 30 -1.11 -4.05 -4.04
N LEU A 31 -1.13 -3.23 -2.99
CA LEU A 31 -0.03 -3.14 -2.03
C LEU A 31 0.08 -4.40 -1.16
N ALA A 32 -1.04 -4.99 -0.73
CA ALA A 32 -1.05 -6.25 0.03
C ALA A 32 -0.41 -7.40 -0.77
N ALA A 33 -0.66 -7.44 -2.08
CA ALA A 33 -0.05 -8.43 -2.99
C ALA A 33 1.48 -8.24 -3.18
N MET A 34 2.05 -7.11 -2.75
CA MET A 34 3.50 -6.83 -2.82
C MET A 34 4.26 -7.24 -1.56
N THR A 35 3.62 -7.88 -0.59
CA THR A 35 4.31 -8.41 0.60
C THR A 35 5.45 -9.36 0.23
N GLY A 36 5.26 -10.19 -0.80
CA GLY A 36 6.32 -11.05 -1.34
C GLY A 36 7.43 -10.31 -2.08
N ASP A 37 7.18 -9.08 -2.53
CA ASP A 37 8.17 -8.24 -3.20
C ASP A 37 9.05 -7.47 -2.19
N GLY A 38 8.62 -7.30 -0.92
CA GLY A 38 9.36 -6.58 0.13
C GLY A 38 8.62 -5.38 0.76
N VAL A 39 7.36 -5.14 0.38
CA VAL A 39 6.51 -4.13 1.03
C VAL A 39 5.97 -4.68 2.35
N GLU A 40 6.30 -4.05 3.47
CA GLU A 40 5.84 -4.49 4.80
C GLU A 40 4.52 -3.83 5.21
N GLY A 41 4.23 -2.64 4.68
CA GLY A 41 3.02 -1.92 5.06
C GLY A 41 2.78 -0.68 4.24
N ALA A 42 1.65 -0.03 4.52
CA ALA A 42 1.23 1.19 3.83
C ALA A 42 0.73 2.24 4.83
N VAL A 43 1.03 3.51 4.56
CA VAL A 43 0.50 4.66 5.28
C VAL A 43 -0.60 5.30 4.45
N ILE A 44 -1.82 5.29 4.97
CA ILE A 44 -2.99 5.84 4.29
C ILE A 44 -3.49 7.05 5.08
N GLY A 45 -3.34 8.24 4.50
CA GLY A 45 -3.78 9.50 5.09
C GLY A 45 -5.05 10.02 4.42
N THR A 46 -4.88 10.84 3.39
CA THR A 46 -5.95 11.62 2.74
C THR A 46 -7.19 10.80 2.38
N ALA A 47 -7.05 9.56 1.90
CA ALA A 47 -8.19 8.72 1.54
C ALA A 47 -9.08 8.37 2.73
N LEU A 48 -8.48 8.11 3.91
CA LEU A 48 -9.24 7.88 5.14
C LEU A 48 -9.84 9.19 5.67
N TYR A 49 -9.07 10.29 5.66
CA TYR A 49 -9.56 11.60 6.12
C TYR A 49 -10.72 12.14 5.27
N ALA A 50 -10.68 11.93 3.95
CA ALA A 50 -11.71 12.36 3.02
C ALA A 50 -12.90 11.40 2.94
N GLY A 51 -12.85 10.25 3.64
CA GLY A 51 -13.92 9.26 3.63
C GLY A 51 -14.08 8.52 2.30
N ALA A 52 -13.01 8.38 1.51
CA ALA A 52 -13.06 7.60 0.27
C ALA A 52 -13.38 6.12 0.53
N PHE A 53 -12.92 5.60 1.67
CA PHE A 53 -13.29 4.31 2.26
C PHE A 53 -12.98 4.35 3.76
N SER A 54 -13.56 3.42 4.51
CA SER A 54 -13.29 3.25 5.95
C SER A 54 -12.06 2.38 6.20
N LEU A 55 -11.48 2.50 7.40
CA LEU A 55 -10.37 1.65 7.82
C LEU A 55 -10.76 0.16 7.78
N GLU A 56 -11.98 -0.16 8.20
CA GLU A 56 -12.52 -1.53 8.17
C GLU A 56 -12.59 -2.08 6.74
N GLN A 57 -13.03 -1.25 5.77
CA GLN A 57 -13.06 -1.64 4.36
C GLN A 57 -11.65 -1.91 3.83
N ALA A 58 -10.66 -1.09 4.21
CA ALA A 58 -9.27 -1.29 3.83
C ALA A 58 -8.68 -2.58 4.42
N LEU A 59 -8.92 -2.83 5.72
CA LEU A 59 -8.46 -4.04 6.40
C LEU A 59 -9.08 -5.31 5.81
N ALA A 60 -10.32 -5.25 5.31
CA ALA A 60 -10.97 -6.38 4.66
C ALA A 60 -10.34 -6.77 3.31
N MET A 61 -9.44 -5.97 2.75
CA MET A 61 -8.72 -6.25 1.50
C MET A 61 -7.37 -6.95 1.70
N LEU A 62 -6.89 -7.07 2.93
CA LEU A 62 -5.63 -7.74 3.29
C LEU A 62 -5.83 -9.26 3.35
#